data_AF-A0A9Q3K4N6-F1
#
_entry.id   AF-A0A9Q3K4N6-F1
#
_cell.length_a   1.000
_cell.length_b   1.000
_cell.length_c   1.000
_cell.angle_alpha   90.00
_cell.angle_beta   90.00
_cell.angle_gamma   90.00
#
_symmetry.space_group_name_H-M   'P 1'
#
loop_
_entity.id
_entity.type
_entity.pdbx_description
1 polymer ?
#
loop_
_entity_poly.entity_id
_entity_poly.type
_entity_poly.pdbx_seq_one_letter_code
_entity_poly.pdbx_strand_id
1 'polypeptide(L)'
;MQHLTQADTPRDNLRGPAFKTSSMTEADSFDGTKAYKLIGFIQSCQLIFYNDPESLFYDRKKVIYSTSFLIFRAGKWIEPYLSNISNKAPYYLLNECKLFEAQLFTLFGDPNEVRKA
;
A
#
# COMPACT_ATOMS: atom_id res chain seq x y z
N MET A 1 44.18 21.35 37.68
CA MET A 1 43.54 20.05 38.04
C MET A 1 42.13 20.37 38.50
N GLN A 2 41.01 20.03 37.85
CA GLN A 2 40.70 19.10 36.76
C GLN A 2 39.48 19.66 35.98
N HIS A 3 39.44 19.42 34.67
CA HIS A 3 38.25 19.58 33.81
C HIS A 3 37.33 18.36 33.97
N LEU A 4 36.01 18.56 34.00
CA LEU A 4 34.99 17.55 33.67
C LEU A 4 33.74 18.26 33.10
N THR A 5 33.71 18.53 31.79
CA THR A 5 33.13 17.74 30.69
C THR A 5 31.60 17.67 30.71
N GLN A 6 31.00 18.47 29.83
CA GLN A 6 29.61 18.47 29.42
C GLN A 6 29.33 17.17 28.65
N ALA A 7 28.30 16.43 29.02
CA ALA A 7 27.91 15.20 28.35
C ALA A 7 27.19 15.55 27.03
N ASP A 8 27.89 15.42 25.91
CA ASP A 8 27.28 15.37 24.58
C ASP A 8 26.44 14.09 24.47
N THR A 9 25.12 14.26 24.39
CA THR A 9 24.21 13.15 24.11
C THR A 9 24.12 13.00 22.59
N PRO A 10 24.45 11.83 21.99
CA PRO A 10 24.33 11.66 20.56
C PRO A 10 22.86 11.73 20.16
N ARG A 11 22.52 12.70 19.32
CA ARG A 11 21.16 12.94 18.83
C ARG A 11 20.91 12.13 17.55
N ASP A 12 21.19 10.84 17.59
CA ASP A 12 20.87 9.92 16.51
C ASP A 12 20.12 8.73 17.10
N ASN A 13 18.79 8.71 16.92
CA ASN A 13 17.94 7.52 16.72
C ASN A 13 16.45 7.80 16.99
N LEU A 14 15.88 8.77 16.28
CA LEU A 14 14.43 8.78 16.01
C LEU A 14 14.18 8.33 14.57
N ARG A 15 14.78 7.22 14.16
CA ARG A 15 14.31 6.49 12.99
C ARG A 15 13.23 5.55 13.52
N GLY A 16 11.96 5.86 13.24
CA GLY A 16 10.86 4.93 13.48
C GLY A 16 11.17 3.56 12.84
N PRO A 17 10.48 2.48 13.23
CA PRO A 17 10.82 1.15 12.76
C PRO A 17 10.85 1.16 11.23
N ALA A 18 12.05 1.01 10.68
CA ALA A 18 12.21 0.79 9.26
C ALA A 18 11.43 -0.48 8.92
N PHE A 19 10.81 -0.52 7.74
CA PHE A 19 10.34 -1.78 7.16
C PHE A 19 11.44 -2.83 7.37
N LYS A 20 11.06 -4.06 7.78
CA LYS A 20 11.98 -5.09 8.29
C LYS A 20 13.09 -5.52 7.30
N THR A 21 13.13 -4.96 6.10
CA THR A 21 14.20 -5.07 5.12
C THR A 21 14.42 -3.73 4.42
N SER A 22 15.56 -3.05 4.68
CA SER A 22 15.88 -1.76 4.03
C SER A 22 16.23 -1.88 2.53
N SER A 23 16.05 -3.06 1.94
CA SER A 23 16.38 -3.41 0.54
C SER A 23 15.17 -3.74 -0.32
N MET A 24 13.94 -3.70 0.20
CA MET A 24 12.75 -3.94 -0.62
C MET A 24 12.27 -2.67 -1.31
N THR A 25 12.08 -2.77 -2.62
CA THR A 25 11.43 -1.76 -3.45
C THR A 25 9.97 -1.58 -3.02
N GLU A 26 9.48 -0.34 -3.11
CA GLU A 26 8.06 -0.01 -2.91
C GLU A 26 7.18 -0.75 -3.93
N ALA A 27 5.85 -0.76 -3.70
CA ALA A 27 4.93 -1.32 -4.67
C ALA A 27 4.96 -0.55 -6.00
N ASP A 28 4.65 -1.25 -7.09
CA ASP A 28 4.50 -0.60 -8.39
C ASP A 28 3.27 0.32 -8.39
N SER A 29 3.35 1.48 -9.04
CA SER A 29 2.18 2.33 -9.21
C SER A 29 1.26 1.81 -10.32
N PHE A 30 -0.06 1.89 -10.10
CA PHE A 30 -1.07 1.53 -11.09
C PHE A 30 -1.92 2.72 -11.51
N ASP A 31 -1.95 3.01 -12.82
CA ASP A 31 -2.62 4.19 -13.37
C ASP A 31 -4.05 3.93 -13.87
N GLY A 32 -4.48 2.66 -13.94
CA GLY A 32 -5.80 2.27 -14.45
C GLY A 32 -5.95 2.25 -15.98
N THR A 33 -4.84 2.33 -16.75
CA THR A 33 -4.89 2.39 -18.22
C THR A 33 -4.71 1.02 -18.89
N LYS A 34 -3.86 0.15 -18.33
CA LYS A 34 -3.48 -1.13 -18.93
C LYS A 34 -3.80 -2.29 -17.98
N ALA A 35 -4.85 -3.06 -18.30
CA ALA A 35 -5.30 -4.19 -17.48
C ALA A 35 -4.18 -5.18 -17.13
N TYR A 36 -3.30 -5.51 -18.09
CA TYR A 36 -2.19 -6.44 -17.85
C TYR A 36 -1.16 -5.96 -16.81
N LYS A 37 -1.13 -4.65 -16.46
CA LYS A 37 -0.28 -4.12 -15.38
C LYS A 37 -0.90 -4.31 -14.00
N LEU A 38 -2.21 -4.55 -13.92
CA LEU A 38 -2.93 -4.70 -12.65
C LEU A 38 -2.38 -5.89 -11.84
N ILE A 39 -2.04 -6.99 -12.52
CA ILE A 39 -1.49 -8.17 -11.83
C ILE A 39 -0.12 -7.89 -11.20
N GLY A 40 0.74 -7.14 -11.88
CA GLY A 40 2.05 -6.74 -11.35
C GLY A 40 1.91 -5.86 -10.11
N PHE A 41 0.99 -4.89 -10.16
CA PHE A 41 0.64 -4.08 -9.00
C PHE A 41 0.17 -4.93 -7.81
N ILE A 42 -0.80 -5.83 -8.01
CA ILE A 42 -1.33 -6.69 -6.94
C ILE A 42 -0.23 -7.59 -6.36
N GLN A 43 0.59 -8.21 -7.22
CA GLN A 43 1.70 -9.06 -6.78
C GLN A 43 2.74 -8.28 -5.99
N SER A 44 3.06 -7.04 -6.40
CA SER A 44 3.99 -6.18 -5.65
C SER A 44 3.45 -5.83 -4.25
N CYS A 45 2.15 -5.53 -4.12
CA CYS A 45 1.52 -5.30 -2.82
C CYS A 45 1.56 -6.56 -1.94
N GLN A 46 1.21 -7.71 -2.51
CA GLN A 46 1.21 -8.99 -1.77
C GLN A 46 2.59 -9.32 -1.22
N LEU A 47 3.65 -9.12 -2.00
CA LEU A 47 5.03 -9.35 -1.53
C LEU A 47 5.36 -8.50 -0.29
N ILE A 48 4.92 -7.25 -0.28
CA ILE A 48 5.11 -6.32 0.85
C ILE A 48 4.29 -6.79 2.07
N PHE A 49 3.06 -7.26 1.87
CA PHE A 49 2.22 -7.80 2.95
C PHE A 49 2.82 -9.05 3.59
N TYR A 50 3.41 -9.94 2.81
CA TYR A 50 4.08 -11.13 3.32
C TYR A 50 5.41 -10.82 4.01
N ASN A 51 6.09 -9.74 3.62
CA ASN A 51 7.33 -9.31 4.24
C ASN A 51 7.12 -8.58 5.57
N ASP A 52 6.00 -7.87 5.73
CA ASP A 52 5.65 -7.17 6.99
C ASP A 52 4.25 -7.57 7.52
N PRO A 53 4.07 -8.84 7.92
CA PRO A 53 2.78 -9.35 8.35
C PRO A 53 2.29 -8.73 9.66
N GLU A 54 3.18 -8.18 10.50
CA GLU A 54 2.80 -7.52 11.75
C GLU A 54 2.18 -6.13 11.49
N SER A 55 2.84 -5.31 10.66
CA SER A 55 2.33 -3.97 10.35
C SER A 55 1.09 -4.04 9.45
N LEU A 56 1.04 -5.01 8.52
CA LEU A 56 0.01 -5.14 7.50
C LEU A 56 -0.91 -6.35 7.73
N PHE A 57 -1.11 -6.73 9.00
CA PHE A 57 -1.99 -7.85 9.39
C PHE A 57 -3.44 -7.63 8.93
N TYR A 58 -3.99 -6.45 9.21
CA TYR A 58 -5.39 -6.13 8.97
C TYR A 58 -5.64 -5.71 7.52
N ASP A 59 -6.73 -6.23 6.93
CA ASP A 59 -7.11 -5.92 5.55
C ASP A 59 -7.26 -4.43 5.30
N ARG A 60 -7.81 -3.67 6.25
CA ARG A 60 -7.87 -2.22 6.13
C ARG A 60 -6.50 -1.59 5.91
N LYS A 61 -5.47 -2.04 6.62
CA LYS A 61 -4.12 -1.50 6.45
C LYS A 61 -3.53 -1.88 5.09
N LYS A 62 -3.78 -3.12 4.62
CA LYS A 62 -3.38 -3.57 3.29
C LYS A 62 -4.01 -2.71 2.20
N VAL A 63 -5.33 -2.49 2.28
CA VAL A 63 -6.05 -1.67 1.30
C VAL A 63 -5.53 -0.24 1.34
N ILE A 64 -5.42 0.39 2.52
CA ILE A 64 -4.87 1.76 2.61
C ILE A 64 -3.47 1.85 2.00
N TYR A 65 -2.59 0.89 2.29
CA TYR A 65 -1.27 0.81 1.67
C TYR A 65 -1.37 0.71 0.15
N SER A 66 -2.14 -0.23 -0.40
CA SER A 66 -2.31 -0.38 -1.84
C SER A 66 -2.86 0.89 -2.50
N THR A 67 -3.78 1.60 -1.84
CA THR A 67 -4.38 2.81 -2.41
C THR A 67 -3.40 3.97 -2.59
N SER A 68 -2.29 4.03 -1.84
CA SER A 68 -1.28 5.08 -2.04
C SER A 68 -0.49 4.95 -3.35
N PHE A 69 -0.56 3.78 -3.99
CA PHE A 69 0.09 3.50 -5.27
C PHE A 69 -0.89 3.53 -6.46
N LEU A 70 -2.17 3.83 -6.20
CA LEU A 70 -3.13 4.11 -7.26
C LEU A 70 -2.97 5.55 -7.73
N ILE A 71 -2.67 5.74 -9.01
CA ILE A 71 -2.44 7.04 -9.61
C ILE A 71 -3.41 7.30 -10.76
N PHE A 72 -3.49 8.55 -11.20
CA PHE A 72 -4.30 8.98 -12.35
C PHE A 72 -5.75 8.45 -12.31
N ARG A 73 -6.15 7.59 -13.27
CA ARG A 73 -7.52 7.10 -13.38
C ARG A 73 -7.89 6.21 -12.19
N ALA A 74 -6.96 5.35 -11.74
CA ALA A 74 -7.18 4.50 -10.58
C ALA A 74 -7.23 5.32 -9.29
N GLY A 75 -6.36 6.33 -9.16
CA GLY A 75 -6.38 7.27 -8.03
C GLY A 75 -7.72 8.02 -7.90
N LYS A 76 -8.20 8.60 -9.00
CA LYS A 76 -9.50 9.30 -9.03
C LYS A 76 -10.68 8.42 -8.63
N TRP A 77 -10.63 7.13 -8.96
CA TRP A 77 -11.68 6.19 -8.59
C TRP A 77 -11.74 5.96 -7.07
N ILE A 78 -10.58 5.91 -6.39
CA ILE A 78 -10.54 5.62 -4.96
C ILE A 78 -10.82 6.84 -4.06
N GLU A 79 -10.62 8.06 -4.57
CA GLU A 79 -10.79 9.33 -3.84
C GLU A 79 -12.08 9.45 -3.00
N PRO A 80 -13.27 9.07 -3.50
CA PRO A 80 -14.51 9.16 -2.70
C PRO A 80 -14.49 8.29 -1.45
N TYR A 81 -13.77 7.16 -1.50
CA TYR A 81 -13.63 6.26 -0.37
C TYR A 81 -12.61 6.80 0.64
N LEU A 82 -11.52 7.41 0.17
CA LEU A 82 -10.53 8.05 1.05
C LEU A 82 -11.12 9.24 1.81
N SER A 83 -12.10 9.93 1.22
CA SER A 83 -12.82 11.04 1.86
C SER A 83 -13.59 10.62 3.12
N ASN A 84 -13.93 9.33 3.27
CA ASN A 84 -14.54 8.77 4.47
C ASN A 84 -13.71 7.59 5.01
N ILE A 85 -12.39 7.81 5.12
CA ILE A 85 -11.43 6.78 5.55
C ILE A 85 -11.80 6.14 6.90
N SER A 86 -12.45 6.87 7.80
CA SER A 86 -12.85 6.41 9.14
C SER A 86 -14.11 5.53 9.16
N ASN A 87 -14.73 5.26 8.01
CA ASN A 87 -15.92 4.41 7.92
C ASN A 87 -15.60 2.97 8.34
N LYS A 88 -16.36 2.46 9.32
CA LYS A 88 -16.20 1.10 9.89
C LYS A 88 -17.24 0.09 9.40
N ALA A 89 -18.02 0.43 8.38
CA ALA A 89 -19.00 -0.51 7.84
C ALA A 89 -18.29 -1.79 7.33
N PRO A 90 -18.84 -2.99 7.60
CA PRO A 90 -18.18 -4.27 7.31
C PRO A 90 -17.94 -4.53 5.83
N TYR A 91 -18.68 -3.85 4.94
CA TYR A 91 -18.55 -3.95 3.48
C TYR A 91 -18.03 -2.66 2.85
N TYR A 92 -17.43 -1.78 3.65
CA TYR A 92 -16.79 -0.61 3.10
C TYR A 92 -15.53 -1.03 2.33
N LEU A 93 -15.35 -0.49 1.12
CA LEU A 93 -14.27 -0.87 0.21
C LEU A 93 -12.89 -0.89 0.89
N LEU A 94 -12.62 0.09 1.76
CA LEU A 94 -11.33 0.21 2.44
C LEU A 94 -11.12 -0.79 3.59
N ASN A 95 -12.14 -1.54 3.99
CA ASN A 95 -12.07 -2.46 5.13
C ASN A 95 -11.89 -3.92 4.74
N GLU A 96 -12.02 -4.27 3.46
CA GLU A 96 -11.97 -5.65 2.98
C GLU A 96 -11.08 -5.73 1.71
N CYS A 97 -9.99 -6.50 1.82
CA CYS A 97 -8.98 -6.66 0.77
C CYS A 97 -9.49 -7.37 -0.50
N LYS A 98 -10.25 -8.46 -0.34
CA LYS A 98 -10.90 -9.19 -1.44
C LYS A 98 -11.93 -8.33 -2.16
N LEU A 99 -12.72 -7.53 -1.44
CA LEU A 99 -13.66 -6.61 -2.07
C LEU A 99 -12.93 -5.56 -2.90
N PHE A 100 -11.85 -5.00 -2.36
CA PHE A 100 -11.00 -4.05 -3.07
C PHE A 100 -10.38 -4.65 -4.35
N GLU A 101 -9.77 -5.84 -4.26
CA GLU A 101 -9.20 -6.54 -5.42
C GLU A 101 -10.28 -6.85 -6.47
N ALA A 102 -11.45 -7.35 -6.06
CA ALA A 102 -12.56 -7.63 -6.98
C ALA A 102 -13.03 -6.38 -7.75
N GLN A 103 -13.09 -5.23 -7.08
CA GLN A 103 -13.44 -3.96 -7.73
C GLN A 103 -12.36 -3.51 -8.72
N LEU A 104 -11.07 -3.68 -8.40
CA LEU A 104 -9.98 -3.38 -9.34
C LEU A 104 -10.12 -4.19 -10.63
N PHE A 105 -10.37 -5.50 -10.54
CA PHE A 105 -10.58 -6.34 -11.72
C PHE A 105 -11.81 -5.93 -12.52
N THR A 106 -12.91 -5.63 -11.83
CA THR A 106 -14.16 -5.20 -12.48
C THR A 106 -14.00 -3.88 -13.26
N LEU A 107 -13.23 -2.93 -12.72
CA LEU A 107 -13.13 -1.58 -13.27
C LEU A 107 -12.00 -1.40 -14.29
N PHE A 108 -10.89 -2.11 -14.09
CA PHE A 108 -9.68 -1.94 -14.89
C PHE A 108 -9.36 -3.14 -15.78
N GLY A 109 -10.18 -4.17 -15.73
CA GLY A 109 -10.14 -5.34 -16.61
C GLY A 109 -9.53 -6.57 -15.93
N ASP A 110 -9.91 -7.74 -16.44
CA ASP A 110 -9.29 -9.01 -16.07
C ASP A 110 -7.88 -9.09 -16.68
N PRO A 111 -6.82 -9.27 -15.88
CA PRO A 111 -5.46 -9.44 -16.41
C PRO A 111 -5.30 -10.67 -17.31
N ASN A 112 -6.23 -11.63 -17.24
CA ASN A 112 -6.25 -12.85 -18.06
C ASN A 112 -7.11 -12.72 -19.32
N GLU A 113 -7.80 -11.60 -19.54
CA GLU A 113 -8.50 -11.41 -20.80
C GLU A 113 -7.48 -11.21 -21.93
N VAL A 114 -7.27 -12.29 -22.69
CA VAL A 114 -6.60 -12.25 -23.98
C VAL A 114 -7.46 -11.35 -24.87
N ARG A 115 -6.93 -10.19 -25.28
CA ARG A 115 -7.56 -9.37 -26.33
C ARG A 115 -7.79 -10.29 -27.53
N LYS A 116 -9.05 -10.64 -27.79
CA LYS A 116 -9.42 -11.20 -29.09
C LYS A 116 -9.12 -10.10 -30.11
N ALA A 117 -8.17 -10.39 -30.99
CA ALA A 117 -7.77 -9.54 -32.10
C ALA A 117 -8.91 -9.37 -33.09
#